data_AF-A0A933TAK4-F1
#
_entry.id   AF-A0A933TAK4-F1
#
_cell.length_a   1.000
_cell.length_b   1.000
_cell.length_c   1.000
_cell.angle_alpha   90.00
_cell.angle_beta   90.00
_cell.angle_gamma   90.00
#
_symmetry.space_group_name_H-M   'P 1'
#
loop_
_entity.id
_entity.type
_entity.pdbx_description
1 polymer ?
#
loop_
_entity_poly.entity_id
_entity_poly.type
_entity_poly.pdbx_seq_one_letter_code
_entity_poly.pdbx_strand_id
1 'polypeptide(L)'
;MSKKNKQSKRQPVPAEGGEAVKDEITAVGLKIIAGGVAIIVLGFVVLSRADAMGGNWAANLSPFLILGGYLVVGLGIFAPEKLSFGDDPVPSPGLSDQE
;
A
#
# COMPACT_ATOMS: atom_id res chain seq x y z
N MET A 1 -22.14 42.45 -24.45
CA MET A 1 -22.26 42.43 -22.97
C MET A 1 -22.03 41.01 -22.49
N SER A 2 -20.94 40.76 -21.77
CA SER A 2 -20.47 39.42 -21.38
C SER A 2 -20.79 39.16 -19.91
N LYS A 3 -21.65 38.17 -19.63
CA LYS A 3 -21.87 37.67 -18.26
C LYS A 3 -21.01 36.42 -18.05
N LYS A 4 -19.91 36.58 -17.32
CA LYS A 4 -18.97 35.53 -16.90
C LYS A 4 -19.65 34.64 -15.86
N ASN A 5 -19.85 33.37 -16.18
CA ASN A 5 -20.09 32.30 -15.22
C ASN A 5 -18.91 31.33 -15.29
N LYS A 6 -18.16 31.20 -14.19
CA LYS A 6 -17.36 29.99 -13.97
C LYS A 6 -17.20 29.76 -12.48
N GLN A 7 -18.18 29.04 -11.93
CA GLN A 7 -18.04 28.35 -10.65
C GLN A 7 -16.78 27.49 -10.72
N SER A 8 -15.82 27.83 -9.87
CA SER A 8 -14.65 27.00 -9.61
C SER A 8 -15.14 25.72 -8.92
N LYS A 9 -15.40 24.71 -9.74
CA LYS A 9 -15.67 23.33 -9.33
C LYS A 9 -14.42 22.89 -8.57
N ARG A 10 -14.51 22.76 -7.25
CA ARG A 10 -13.54 22.00 -6.45
C ARG A 10 -13.34 20.67 -7.17
N GLN A 11 -12.13 20.44 -7.67
CA GLN A 11 -11.77 19.13 -8.20
C GLN A 11 -11.87 18.15 -7.02
N PRO A 12 -12.74 17.13 -7.07
CA PRO A 12 -12.53 15.98 -6.22
C PRO A 12 -11.19 15.39 -6.69
N VAL A 13 -10.19 15.42 -5.81
CA VAL A 13 -8.94 14.70 -6.03
C VAL A 13 -9.36 13.26 -6.33
N PRO A 14 -9.08 12.73 -7.53
CA PRO A 14 -9.34 11.34 -7.80
C PRO A 14 -8.50 10.56 -6.81
N ALA A 15 -9.14 9.83 -5.88
CA ALA A 15 -8.52 8.63 -5.39
C ALA A 15 -8.42 7.75 -6.64
N GLU A 16 -7.25 7.76 -7.27
CA GLU A 16 -6.92 6.94 -8.42
C GLU A 16 -7.03 5.48 -7.97
N GLY A 17 -8.26 4.97 -7.99
CA GLY A 17 -8.55 3.56 -8.02
C GLY A 17 -7.97 3.05 -9.34
N GLY A 18 -6.80 2.44 -9.22
CA GLY A 18 -6.12 1.78 -10.33
C GLY A 18 -7.10 0.92 -11.09
N GLU A 19 -7.11 1.12 -12.40
CA GLU A 19 -7.86 0.33 -13.35
C GLU A 19 -7.55 -1.15 -13.09
N ALA A 20 -8.62 -1.92 -12.84
CA ALA A 20 -8.56 -3.35 -12.59
C ALA A 20 -8.10 -4.08 -13.86
N VAL A 21 -6.79 -4.09 -14.09
CA VAL A 21 -6.14 -5.07 -14.96
C VAL A 21 -6.29 -6.40 -14.25
N LYS A 22 -6.99 -7.34 -14.89
CA LYS A 22 -7.22 -8.70 -14.37
C LYS A 22 -5.94 -9.56 -14.49
N ASP A 23 -4.86 -9.07 -13.90
CA ASP A 23 -3.76 -9.90 -13.41
C ASP A 23 -4.03 -10.05 -11.92
N GLU A 24 -4.49 -11.23 -11.50
CA GLU A 24 -4.89 -11.46 -10.11
C GLU A 24 -3.69 -11.27 -9.19
N ILE A 25 -3.68 -10.16 -8.44
CA ILE A 25 -2.68 -9.89 -7.41
C ILE A 25 -2.80 -10.99 -6.35
N THR A 26 -1.69 -11.62 -6.04
CA THR A 26 -1.59 -12.69 -5.06
C THR A 26 -2.06 -12.21 -3.68
N ALA A 27 -2.68 -13.09 -2.87
CA ALA A 27 -3.12 -12.73 -1.51
C ALA A 27 -1.96 -12.22 -0.64
N VAL A 28 -0.74 -12.72 -0.88
CA VAL A 28 0.50 -12.25 -0.24
C VAL A 28 0.87 -10.86 -0.74
N GLY A 29 0.86 -10.65 -2.06
CA GLY A 29 1.11 -9.34 -2.69
C GLY A 29 0.16 -8.27 -2.16
N LEU A 30 -1.12 -8.60 -2.00
CA LEU A 30 -2.11 -7.70 -1.42
C LEU A 30 -1.77 -7.29 0.02
N LYS A 31 -1.31 -8.23 0.86
CA LYS A 31 -0.86 -7.94 2.24
C LYS A 31 0.38 -7.02 2.25
N ILE A 32 1.32 -7.25 1.34
CA ILE A 32 2.52 -6.41 1.18
C ILE A 32 2.11 -4.99 0.73
N ILE A 33 1.22 -4.89 -0.26
CA ILE A 33 0.69 -3.60 -0.74
C ILE A 33 -0.02 -2.87 0.40
N ALA A 34 -0.88 -3.54 1.17
CA ALA A 34 -1.56 -2.94 2.31
C ALA A 34 -0.58 -2.40 3.35
N GLY A 35 0.50 -3.16 3.64
CA GLY A 35 1.60 -2.70 4.50
C GLY A 35 2.32 -1.47 3.93
N GLY A 36 2.64 -1.50 2.63
CA GLY A 36 3.27 -0.37 1.93
C GLY A 36 2.41 0.89 1.96
N VAL A 37 1.11 0.79 1.72
CA VAL A 37 0.16 1.90 1.81
C VAL A 37 0.11 2.45 3.25
N ALA A 38 0.11 1.59 4.27
CA ALA A 38 0.15 2.03 5.66
C ALA A 38 1.44 2.83 5.98
N ILE A 39 2.60 2.40 5.44
CA ILE A 39 3.86 3.14 5.57
C ILE A 39 3.79 4.50 4.88
N ILE A 40 3.21 4.58 3.67
CA ILE A 40 3.02 5.85 2.95
C ILE A 40 2.15 6.81 3.79
N VAL A 41 1.02 6.33 4.30
CA VAL A 41 0.13 7.13 5.17
C VAL A 41 0.88 7.60 6.40
N LEU A 42 1.65 6.72 7.05
CA LEU A 42 2.49 7.10 8.18
C LEU A 42 3.53 8.17 7.79
N GLY A 43 4.14 8.05 6.62
CA GLY A 43 5.03 9.05 6.05
C GLY A 43 4.38 10.43 5.91
N PHE A 44 3.13 10.49 5.44
CA PHE A 44 2.36 11.74 5.37
C PHE A 44 1.97 12.28 6.76
N VAL A 45 1.68 11.41 7.73
CA VAL A 45 1.44 11.82 9.12
C VAL A 45 2.70 12.41 9.75
N VAL A 46 3.86 11.79 9.51
CA VAL A 46 5.16 12.32 9.95
C VAL A 46 5.47 13.64 9.27
N LEU A 47 5.21 13.74 7.96
CA LEU A 47 5.36 15.00 7.21
C LEU A 47 4.46 16.11 7.78
N SER A 48 3.28 15.78 8.30
CA SER A 48 2.39 16.76 8.95
C SER A 48 2.97 17.32 10.25
N ARG A 49 3.99 16.67 10.83
CA ARG A 49 4.77 17.20 11.96
C ARG A 49 6.08 17.87 11.52
N ALA A 50 6.38 17.90 10.23
CA ALA A 50 7.52 18.65 9.72
C ALA A 50 7.24 20.16 9.84
N ASP A 51 8.23 20.90 10.33
CA ASP A 51 8.19 22.36 10.30
C ASP A 51 8.26 22.88 8.87
N ALA A 52 7.67 24.05 8.63
CA ALA A 52 7.66 24.67 7.29
C ALA A 52 9.07 24.94 6.74
N MET A 53 10.07 25.12 7.63
CA MET A 53 11.49 25.26 7.27
C MET A 53 12.22 23.92 7.07
N GLY A 54 11.57 22.78 7.33
CA GLY A 54 12.19 21.45 7.21
C GLY A 54 13.31 21.18 8.22
N GLY A 55 13.42 22.00 9.27
CA GLY A 55 14.54 21.94 10.22
C GLY A 55 14.46 20.82 11.25
N ASN A 56 13.38 20.03 11.25
CA ASN A 56 13.18 18.95 12.22
C ASN A 56 13.39 17.57 11.58
N TRP A 57 13.64 16.57 12.42
CA TRP A 57 13.95 15.22 11.94
C TRP A 57 12.79 14.56 11.16
N ALA A 58 11.55 14.97 11.40
CA ALA A 58 10.39 14.47 10.67
C ALA A 58 10.43 14.86 9.18
N ALA A 59 10.91 16.07 8.87
CA ALA A 59 11.11 16.54 7.49
C ALA A 59 12.14 15.70 6.72
N ASN A 60 13.15 15.20 7.41
CA ASN A 60 14.16 14.32 6.82
C ASN A 60 13.69 12.88 6.71
N LEU A 61 12.86 12.39 7.65
CA LEU A 61 12.41 11.00 7.67
C LEU A 61 11.22 10.73 6.72
N SER A 62 10.29 11.67 6.59
CA SER A 62 9.09 11.49 5.78
C SER A 62 9.34 11.17 4.30
N PRO A 63 10.33 11.77 3.59
CA PRO A 63 10.59 11.44 2.20
C PRO A 63 11.02 9.98 2.05
N PHE A 64 11.82 9.46 2.98
CA PHE A 64 12.24 8.05 2.96
C PHE A 64 11.08 7.10 3.30
N LEU A 65 10.19 7.46 4.22
CA LEU A 65 8.99 6.68 4.52
C LEU A 65 8.07 6.59 3.29
N ILE A 66 7.80 7.72 2.65
CA ILE A 66 6.93 7.76 1.47
C ILE A 66 7.58 6.97 0.32
N LEU A 67 8.85 7.23 0.02
CA LEU A 67 9.57 6.55 -1.06
C LEU A 67 9.75 5.04 -0.79
N GLY A 68 10.09 4.68 0.44
CA GLY A 68 10.19 3.28 0.88
C GLY A 68 8.84 2.58 0.79
N GLY A 69 7.75 3.24 1.18
CA GLY A 69 6.40 2.72 1.03
C GLY A 69 6.04 2.45 -0.44
N TYR A 70 6.40 3.33 -1.37
CA TYR A 70 6.21 3.09 -2.81
C TYR A 70 7.02 1.89 -3.32
N LEU A 71 8.26 1.71 -2.84
CA LEU A 71 9.05 0.52 -3.17
C LEU A 71 8.38 -0.76 -2.67
N VAL A 72 7.86 -0.76 -1.44
CA VAL A 72 7.14 -1.90 -0.86
C VAL A 72 5.87 -2.22 -1.66
N VAL A 73 5.09 -1.19 -2.05
CA VAL A 73 3.91 -1.39 -2.92
C VAL A 73 4.32 -1.98 -4.26
N GLY A 74 5.37 -1.45 -4.90
CA GLY A 74 5.89 -2.00 -6.15
C GLY A 74 6.30 -3.46 -6.03
N LEU A 75 7.04 -3.82 -4.97
CA LEU A 75 7.44 -5.21 -4.72
C LEU A 75 6.23 -6.11 -4.44
N GLY A 76 5.20 -5.60 -3.77
CA GLY A 76 3.95 -6.33 -3.51
C GLY A 76 3.18 -6.65 -4.79
N ILE A 77 3.23 -5.79 -5.79
CA ILE A 77 2.62 -6.04 -7.11
C ILE A 77 3.34 -7.19 -7.84
N PHE A 78 4.67 -7.26 -7.74
CA PHE A 78 5.46 -8.31 -8.37
C PHE A 78 5.67 -9.56 -7.47
N ALA A 79 5.03 -9.61 -6.29
CA ALA A 79 5.28 -10.67 -5.31
C ALA A 79 4.68 -12.03 -5.77
N PRO A 80 5.51 -13.07 -5.95
CA PRO A 80 5.03 -14.40 -6.33
C PRO A 80 4.26 -15.08 -5.18
N GLU A 81 3.25 -15.90 -5.50
CA GLU A 81 2.40 -16.62 -4.52
C GLU A 81 3.17 -17.54 -3.55
N LYS A 82 4.40 -17.91 -3.89
CA LYS A 82 5.21 -18.92 -3.19
C LYS A 82 5.88 -18.41 -1.89
N LEU A 83 5.24 -17.47 -1.20
CA LEU A 83 5.62 -17.01 0.14
C LEU A 83 4.51 -17.26 1.18
N SER A 84 3.49 -18.06 0.84
CA SER A 84 2.59 -18.63 1.85
C SER A 84 3.31 -19.70 2.66
N PHE A 85 4.14 -19.27 3.61
CA PHE A 85 4.56 -20.10 4.75
C PHE A 85 3.37 -20.15 5.72
N GLY A 86 2.45 -21.11 5.54
CA GLY A 86 1.32 -21.21 6.48
C GLY A 86 0.25 -22.24 6.19
N ASP A 87 0.15 -22.78 4.98
CA ASP A 87 -0.83 -23.82 4.65
C ASP A 87 -0.16 -25.15 4.32
N ASP A 88 0.78 -25.60 5.15
CA ASP A 88 1.11 -27.02 5.15
C ASP A 88 -0.17 -27.76 5.57
N PRO A 89 -0.79 -28.59 4.70
CA PRO A 89 -1.87 -29.43 5.14
C PRO A 89 -1.31 -30.30 6.25
N VAL A 90 -1.85 -30.15 7.47
CA VAL A 90 -1.53 -31.04 8.60
C VAL A 90 -1.58 -32.46 8.05
N PRO A 91 -0.47 -33.22 8.07
CA PRO A 91 -0.53 -34.61 7.65
C PRO A 91 -1.54 -35.27 8.56
N SER A 92 -2.70 -35.60 8.00
CA SER A 92 -3.70 -36.40 8.69
C SER A 92 -2.96 -37.65 9.14
N PRO A 93 -2.83 -37.92 10.45
CA PRO A 93 -2.16 -39.12 10.91
C PRO A 93 -2.84 -40.29 10.22
N GLY A 94 -2.06 -40.95 9.38
CA GLY A 94 -2.47 -42.10 8.62
C GLY A 94 -3.12 -43.07 9.59
N LEU A 95 -4.24 -43.60 9.13
CA LEU A 95 -4.95 -44.74 9.67
C LEU A 95 -3.97 -45.92 9.78
N SER A 96 -3.13 -45.96 10.81
CA SER A 96 -2.35 -47.14 11.16
C SER A 96 -3.21 -47.99 12.07
N ASP A 97 -3.77 -49.02 11.45
CA ASP A 97 -3.79 -50.38 11.99
C ASP A 97 -4.21 -50.47 13.47
N GLN A 98 -5.53 -50.52 13.70
CA GLN A 98 -6.02 -51.24 14.88
C GLN A 98 -6.28 -52.68 14.45
N GLU A 99 -5.39 -53.54 14.94
CA GLU A 99 -5.42 -55.00 14.96
C GLU A 99 -6.73 -55.59 15.51
#